data_AF-A0A101FPC9-F1
#
_entry.id   AF-A0A101FPC9-F1
#
_cell.length_a   1.000
_cell.length_b   1.000
_cell.length_c   1.000
_cell.angle_alpha   90.00
_cell.angle_beta   90.00
_cell.angle_gamma   90.00
#
_symmetry.space_group_name_H-M   'P 1'
#
loop_
_entity.id
_entity.type
_entity.pdbx_description
1 polymer ?
#
loop_
_entity_poly.entity_id
_entity_poly.type
_entity_poly.pdbx_seq_one_letter_code
_entity_poly.pdbx_strand_id
1 'polypeptide(L)'
;MSRLIAGLMLLALALSGYLAVTGPEKQAPGRPLRELVLPGHVRVYLHETDEIVRVPLEEYLVGVVAAEMPASFPLEALKAQAVCARTWIARRIFAGGVANSQHPGADACDDPRHGQGYLSREKLRARWGALEYYRYYYRIRKAVRDTAGLVVTYKGELIDPVYHASCGGRTETAADVWKLDVPYLQSVDCPYCEDPYPGEAKTFALKQVSELLGAGAVPAAAGSAGVLQVVERTAAGRPKTVRFAGKEIPAALVRAYLGLRSTNFTWKVDGKNITFYTAGHGHGVGLCQYGAKGFARRGYNFQEILRHYYCGVKLTRIKERG
;
A
#
# COMPACT_ATOMS: atom_id res chain seq x y z
N MET A 1 13.03 -29.03 23.26
CA MET A 1 12.83 -27.57 23.50
C MET A 1 13.35 -26.67 22.37
N SER A 2 14.01 -27.16 21.30
CA SER A 2 14.63 -26.29 20.29
C SER A 2 13.78 -26.01 19.03
N ARG A 3 12.66 -26.73 18.78
CA ARG A 3 11.80 -26.52 17.59
C ARG A 3 10.70 -25.46 17.76
N LEU A 4 10.28 -25.16 19.00
CA LEU A 4 9.30 -24.09 19.25
C LEU A 4 9.92 -22.68 19.13
N ILE A 5 11.19 -22.53 19.48
CA ILE A 5 11.88 -21.23 19.47
C ILE A 5 12.17 -20.78 18.02
N ALA A 6 12.50 -21.71 17.13
CA ALA A 6 12.70 -21.43 15.71
C ALA A 6 11.40 -21.00 14.99
N GLY A 7 10.26 -21.59 15.37
CA GLY A 7 8.95 -21.20 14.84
C GLY A 7 8.51 -19.79 15.28
N LEU A 8 8.79 -19.40 16.53
CA LEU A 8 8.51 -18.05 17.03
C LEU A 8 9.43 -16.98 16.42
N MET A 9 10.71 -17.28 16.15
CA MET A 9 11.63 -16.35 15.49
C MET A 9 11.31 -16.13 13.99
N LEU A 10 10.92 -17.18 13.27
CA LEU A 10 10.45 -17.06 11.88
C LEU A 10 9.13 -16.28 11.78
N LEU A 11 8.22 -16.46 12.74
CA LEU A 11 7.00 -15.68 12.84
C LEU A 11 7.28 -14.21 13.17
N ALA A 12 8.27 -13.92 14.03
CA ALA A 12 8.70 -12.55 14.39
C ALA A 12 9.36 -11.79 13.23
N LEU A 13 10.18 -12.47 12.41
CA LEU A 13 10.80 -11.92 11.19
C LEU A 13 9.80 -11.72 10.05
N ALA A 14 8.80 -12.60 9.93
CA ALA A 14 7.66 -12.36 9.03
C ALA A 14 6.76 -11.22 9.57
N LEU A 15 6.68 -11.05 10.90
CA LEU A 15 5.93 -9.99 11.55
C LEU A 15 6.49 -8.60 11.26
N SER A 16 7.82 -8.42 11.31
CA SER A 16 8.41 -7.11 11.01
C SER A 16 8.12 -6.68 9.57
N GLY A 17 8.11 -7.61 8.61
CA GLY A 17 7.78 -7.32 7.21
C GLY A 17 6.28 -7.12 6.91
N TYR A 18 5.36 -7.73 7.68
CA TYR A 18 3.91 -7.60 7.46
C TYR A 18 3.28 -6.47 8.30
N LEU A 19 3.86 -6.14 9.45
CA LEU A 19 3.54 -4.93 10.23
C LEU A 19 4.16 -3.67 9.62
N ALA A 20 5.22 -3.80 8.81
CA ALA A 20 5.86 -2.68 8.12
C ALA A 20 5.13 -2.22 6.86
N VAL A 21 3.79 -2.22 6.81
CA VAL A 21 3.14 -1.20 5.96
C VAL A 21 3.33 0.11 6.70
N THR A 22 4.47 0.74 6.46
CA THR A 22 4.87 1.97 7.12
C THR A 22 3.81 3.03 6.83
N GLY A 23 3.17 3.51 7.90
CA GLY A 23 2.30 4.66 7.83
C GLY A 23 3.09 5.92 7.47
N PRO A 24 2.40 7.05 7.27
CA PRO A 24 3.05 8.33 7.00
C PRO A 24 4.11 8.64 8.07
N GLU A 25 5.30 9.07 7.65
CA GLU A 25 6.42 9.33 8.54
C GLU A 25 6.33 10.75 9.12
N LYS A 26 6.72 10.96 10.40
CA LYS A 26 6.71 12.29 11.03
C LYS A 26 7.71 13.20 10.31
N GLN A 27 7.25 14.40 9.93
CA GLN A 27 7.98 15.33 9.09
C GLN A 27 8.99 16.17 9.88
N ALA A 28 10.25 16.22 9.42
CA ALA A 28 11.20 17.27 9.79
C ALA A 28 10.90 18.54 8.97
N PRO A 29 11.17 19.76 9.48
CA PRO A 29 10.92 20.99 8.73
C PRO A 29 11.65 20.98 7.39
N GLY A 30 10.89 20.92 6.30
CA GLY A 30 11.40 20.75 4.95
C GLY A 30 11.86 22.05 4.31
N ARG A 31 12.80 21.95 3.36
CA ARG A 31 13.12 23.07 2.47
C ARG A 31 11.87 23.52 1.69
N PRO A 32 11.70 24.82 1.40
CA PRO A 32 10.53 25.29 0.66
C PRO A 32 10.47 24.63 -0.73
N LEU A 33 9.29 24.18 -1.16
CA LEU A 33 9.07 23.43 -2.41
C LEU A 33 9.75 24.01 -3.65
N ARG A 34 9.82 25.34 -3.75
CA ARG A 34 10.44 26.07 -4.87
C ARG A 34 11.94 25.84 -5.04
N GLU A 35 12.62 25.39 -3.98
CA GLU A 35 14.05 25.07 -3.97
C GLU A 35 14.31 23.58 -4.19
N LEU A 36 13.27 22.75 -4.26
CA LEU A 36 13.40 21.32 -4.51
C LEU A 36 13.72 21.09 -5.99
N VAL A 37 14.88 20.49 -6.24
CA VAL A 37 15.30 20.04 -7.56
C VAL A 37 15.57 18.54 -7.47
N LEU A 38 14.69 17.73 -8.06
CA LEU A 38 14.83 16.28 -8.03
C LEU A 38 16.13 15.87 -8.74
N PRO A 39 16.90 14.93 -8.18
CA PRO A 39 18.09 14.44 -8.86
C PRO A 39 17.68 13.71 -10.14
N GLY A 40 18.54 13.77 -11.17
CA GLY A 40 18.31 13.06 -12.43
C GLY A 40 18.39 11.54 -12.31
N HIS A 41 18.79 11.02 -11.14
CA HIS A 41 18.87 9.60 -10.83
C HIS A 41 18.44 9.30 -9.39
N VAL A 42 18.05 8.05 -9.15
CA VAL A 42 17.69 7.46 -7.86
C VAL A 42 18.64 6.29 -7.60
N ARG A 43 19.16 6.18 -6.37
CA ARG A 43 19.92 5.01 -5.91
C ARG A 43 18.95 3.97 -5.38
N VAL A 44 18.87 2.83 -6.04
CA VAL A 44 17.93 1.75 -5.70
C VAL A 44 18.72 0.54 -5.19
N TYR A 45 18.41 0.09 -3.98
CA TYR A 45 18.91 -1.17 -3.45
C TYR A 45 18.10 -2.35 -4.01
N LEU A 46 18.78 -3.37 -4.51
CA LEU A 46 18.18 -4.59 -5.08
C LEU A 46 18.41 -5.76 -4.12
N HIS A 47 17.34 -6.30 -3.53
CA HIS A 47 17.47 -7.38 -2.54
C HIS A 47 17.98 -8.70 -3.12
N GLU A 48 17.82 -8.91 -4.44
CA GLU A 48 18.27 -10.13 -5.11
C GLU A 48 19.79 -10.19 -5.25
N THR A 49 20.44 -9.05 -5.47
CA THR A 49 21.90 -8.96 -5.71
C THR A 49 22.66 -8.32 -4.56
N ASP A 50 21.97 -7.71 -3.58
CA ASP A 50 22.56 -6.92 -2.49
C ASP A 50 23.35 -5.69 -3.00
N GLU A 51 22.91 -5.10 -4.11
CA GLU A 51 23.59 -3.99 -4.78
C GLU A 51 22.76 -2.71 -4.79
N ILE A 52 23.45 -1.56 -4.78
CA ILE A 52 22.86 -0.24 -5.00
C ILE A 52 23.16 0.21 -6.43
N VAL A 53 22.11 0.30 -7.25
CA VAL A 53 22.21 0.76 -8.65
C VAL A 53 21.73 2.20 -8.80
N ARG A 54 22.34 2.96 -9.71
CA ARG A 54 21.87 4.31 -10.08
C ARG A 54 20.97 4.23 -11.30
N VAL A 55 19.71 4.63 -11.15
CA VAL A 55 18.70 4.56 -12.21
C VAL A 55 18.22 5.98 -12.53
N PRO A 56 18.12 6.40 -13.80
CA PRO A 56 17.53 7.68 -14.14
C PRO A 56 16.13 7.83 -13.52
N LEU A 57 15.79 8.99 -12.97
CA LEU A 57 14.55 9.19 -12.21
C LEU A 57 13.30 8.73 -12.99
N GLU A 58 13.19 9.13 -14.24
CA GLU A 58 12.04 8.77 -15.08
C GLU A 58 11.98 7.26 -15.36
N GLU A 59 13.13 6.59 -15.50
CA GLU A 59 13.20 5.13 -15.65
C GLU A 59 12.84 4.40 -14.36
N TYR A 60 13.27 4.93 -13.22
CA TYR A 60 12.87 4.45 -11.90
C TYR A 60 11.34 4.51 -11.75
N LEU A 61 10.74 5.64 -12.09
CA LEU A 61 9.29 5.82 -12.01
C LEU A 61 8.52 4.88 -12.96
N VAL A 62 9.05 4.58 -14.15
CA VAL A 62 8.47 3.55 -15.02
C VAL A 62 8.49 2.18 -14.34
N GLY A 63 9.63 1.82 -13.72
CA GLY A 63 9.77 0.56 -12.97
C GLY A 63 8.80 0.46 -11.79
N VAL A 64 8.60 1.56 -11.05
CA VAL A 64 7.65 1.63 -9.94
C VAL A 64 6.21 1.49 -10.41
N VAL A 65 5.78 2.29 -11.39
CA VAL A 65 4.41 2.23 -11.91
C VAL A 65 4.09 0.84 -12.47
N ALA A 66 5.06 0.19 -13.13
CA ALA A 66 4.91 -1.17 -13.64
C ALA A 66 4.89 -2.26 -12.56
N ALA A 67 5.54 -2.02 -11.43
CA ALA A 67 5.50 -2.91 -10.26
C ALA A 67 4.16 -2.81 -9.52
N GLU A 68 3.61 -1.60 -9.44
CA GLU A 68 2.49 -1.27 -8.56
C GLU A 68 1.12 -1.31 -9.23
N MET A 69 1.05 -0.94 -10.52
CA MET A 69 -0.23 -0.81 -11.23
C MET A 69 -0.19 -1.63 -12.54
N PRO A 70 -1.23 -2.43 -12.85
CA PRO A 70 -1.28 -3.14 -14.12
C PRO A 70 -1.18 -2.19 -15.31
N ALA A 71 -0.24 -2.45 -16.22
CA ALA A 71 0.04 -1.56 -17.35
C ALA A 71 -1.14 -1.37 -18.34
N SER A 72 -2.15 -2.26 -18.26
CA SER A 72 -3.40 -2.19 -19.01
C SER A 72 -4.41 -1.18 -18.45
N PHE A 73 -4.19 -0.63 -17.24
CA PHE A 73 -5.10 0.36 -16.64
C PHE A 73 -5.14 1.66 -17.45
N PRO A 74 -6.25 2.41 -17.47
CA PRO A 74 -6.36 3.66 -18.23
C PRO A 74 -5.18 4.62 -17.99
N LEU A 75 -4.82 5.40 -19.01
CA LEU A 75 -3.64 6.28 -18.95
C LEU A 75 -3.71 7.27 -17.77
N GLU A 76 -4.89 7.81 -17.47
CA GLU A 76 -5.08 8.74 -16.35
C GLU A 76 -4.86 8.08 -14.98
N ALA A 77 -5.15 6.78 -14.84
CA ALA A 77 -4.81 6.04 -13.62
C ALA A 77 -3.29 5.83 -13.50
N LEU A 78 -2.61 5.50 -14.60
CA LEU A 78 -1.14 5.39 -14.62
C LEU A 78 -0.46 6.73 -14.31
N LYS A 79 -1.02 7.85 -14.79
CA LYS A 79 -0.55 9.21 -14.45
C LYS A 79 -0.73 9.51 -12.96
N ALA A 80 -1.88 9.16 -12.38
CA ALA A 80 -2.11 9.34 -10.94
C ALA A 80 -1.08 8.53 -10.11
N GLN A 81 -0.80 7.28 -10.50
CA GLN A 81 0.23 6.46 -9.87
C GLN A 81 1.63 7.07 -10.03
N ALA A 82 1.98 7.57 -11.21
CA ALA A 82 3.27 8.20 -11.48
C ALA A 82 3.51 9.43 -10.59
N VAL A 83 2.49 10.28 -10.41
CA VAL A 83 2.56 11.45 -9.52
C VAL A 83 2.71 11.03 -8.06
N CYS A 84 2.00 9.97 -7.61
CA CYS A 84 2.18 9.43 -6.25
C CYS A 84 3.61 8.90 -6.06
N ALA A 85 4.10 8.07 -6.97
CA ALA A 85 5.46 7.51 -6.91
C ALA A 85 6.54 8.60 -6.92
N ARG A 86 6.37 9.65 -7.73
CA ARG A 86 7.27 10.81 -7.78
C ARG A 86 7.23 11.61 -6.48
N THR A 87 6.05 11.81 -5.91
CA THR A 87 5.89 12.51 -4.62
C THR A 87 6.57 11.73 -3.49
N TRP A 88 6.43 10.40 -3.49
CA TRP A 88 7.05 9.53 -2.48
C TRP A 88 8.57 9.60 -2.53
N ILE A 89 9.17 9.44 -3.72
CA ILE A 89 10.63 9.49 -3.86
C ILE A 89 11.17 10.90 -3.62
N ALA A 90 10.45 11.95 -4.01
CA ALA A 90 10.80 13.33 -3.68
C ALA A 90 10.85 13.55 -2.17
N ARG A 91 9.82 13.11 -1.44
CA ARG A 91 9.77 13.22 0.01
C ARG A 91 10.94 12.48 0.66
N ARG A 92 11.22 11.25 0.21
CA ARG A 92 12.32 10.44 0.73
C ARG A 92 13.70 11.07 0.50
N ILE A 93 13.93 11.69 -0.65
CA ILE A 93 15.19 12.38 -0.97
C ILE A 93 15.34 13.70 -0.21
N PHE A 94 14.25 14.48 -0.07
CA PHE A 94 14.32 15.85 0.47
C PHE A 94 14.06 15.99 1.96
N ALA A 95 13.42 15.03 2.62
CA ALA A 95 13.14 15.08 4.06
C ALA A 95 14.39 14.95 4.95
N GLY A 96 15.60 15.08 4.39
CA GLY A 96 16.83 15.20 5.17
C GLY A 96 17.48 13.89 5.56
N GLY A 97 17.20 12.79 4.84
CA GLY A 97 17.95 11.56 4.98
C GLY A 97 17.84 10.96 6.38
N VAL A 98 16.68 10.34 6.68
CA VAL A 98 16.82 9.06 7.36
C VAL A 98 17.59 8.21 6.35
N ALA A 99 18.92 8.17 6.48
CA ALA A 99 19.75 7.18 5.81
C ALA A 99 18.96 5.90 5.94
N ASN A 100 18.47 5.36 4.81
CA ASN A 100 17.54 4.25 4.84
C ASN A 100 18.10 3.23 5.81
N SER A 101 17.52 3.14 7.00
CA SER A 101 18.20 2.50 8.13
C SER A 101 18.36 1.01 7.86
N GLN A 102 17.51 0.51 6.98
CA GLN A 102 17.55 -0.83 6.41
C GLN A 102 18.63 -0.95 5.33
N HIS A 103 18.77 0.06 4.44
CA HIS A 103 19.73 0.05 3.31
C HIS A 103 20.56 1.34 3.21
N PRO A 104 21.61 1.50 4.04
CA PRO A 104 22.43 2.71 4.05
C PRO A 104 22.99 3.05 2.67
N GLY A 105 22.83 4.31 2.25
CA GLY A 105 23.32 4.81 0.95
C GLY A 105 22.35 4.67 -0.22
N ALA A 106 21.21 4.00 -0.05
CA ALA A 106 20.13 3.91 -1.05
C ALA A 106 19.02 4.93 -0.78
N ASP A 107 18.44 5.46 -1.86
CA ASP A 107 17.26 6.34 -1.81
C ASP A 107 15.98 5.52 -1.75
N ALA A 108 15.93 4.34 -2.37
CA ALA A 108 14.79 3.40 -2.36
C ALA A 108 15.26 1.94 -2.45
N CYS A 109 14.34 0.98 -2.37
CA CYS A 109 14.61 -0.44 -2.63
C CYS A 109 13.48 -1.09 -3.44
N ASP A 110 13.69 -2.32 -3.91
CA ASP A 110 12.72 -3.06 -4.73
C ASP A 110 11.66 -3.85 -3.94
N ASP A 111 11.69 -3.78 -2.60
CA ASP A 111 10.68 -4.39 -1.74
C ASP A 111 9.52 -3.42 -1.42
N PRO A 112 8.28 -3.72 -1.87
CA PRO A 112 7.11 -2.89 -1.58
C PRO A 112 6.76 -2.82 -0.08
N ARG A 113 7.28 -3.73 0.76
CA ARG A 113 7.12 -3.67 2.23
C ARG A 113 7.93 -2.55 2.87
N HIS A 114 8.90 -1.98 2.18
CA HIS A 114 9.75 -0.89 2.71
C HIS A 114 9.39 0.49 2.11
N GLY A 115 8.40 0.54 1.22
CA GLY A 115 8.03 1.74 0.49
C GLY A 115 7.17 1.44 -0.72
N GLN A 116 7.79 1.48 -1.90
CA GLN A 116 7.15 1.17 -3.17
C GLN A 116 7.94 0.09 -3.91
N GLY A 117 7.25 -0.76 -4.65
CA GLY A 117 7.86 -1.79 -5.48
C GLY A 117 8.66 -1.18 -6.64
N TYR A 118 9.67 -1.90 -7.12
CA TYR A 118 10.44 -1.52 -8.30
C TYR A 118 10.78 -2.76 -9.13
N LEU A 119 10.71 -2.62 -10.45
CA LEU A 119 11.14 -3.65 -11.40
C LEU A 119 12.08 -3.04 -12.43
N SER A 120 13.25 -3.66 -12.60
CA SER A 120 14.20 -3.31 -13.64
C SER A 120 13.62 -3.59 -15.03
N ARG A 121 14.19 -2.95 -16.07
CA ARG A 121 13.80 -3.21 -17.47
C ARG A 121 13.92 -4.69 -17.85
N GLU A 122 14.91 -5.39 -17.31
CA GLU A 122 15.09 -6.83 -17.51
C GLU A 122 13.93 -7.62 -16.91
N LYS A 123 13.58 -7.36 -15.64
CA LYS A 123 12.42 -8.01 -14.98
C LYS A 123 11.11 -7.70 -15.71
N LEU A 124 10.96 -6.49 -16.27
CA LEU A 124 9.80 -6.13 -17.09
C LEU A 124 9.75 -6.90 -18.42
N ARG A 125 10.89 -7.06 -19.10
CA ARG A 125 10.98 -7.87 -20.33
C ARG A 125 10.65 -9.33 -20.05
N ALA A 126 11.18 -9.89 -18.96
CA ALA A 126 10.87 -11.25 -18.53
C ALA A 126 9.38 -11.43 -18.19
N ARG A 127 8.76 -10.45 -17.51
CA ARG A 127 7.35 -10.49 -17.11
C ARG A 127 6.38 -10.42 -18.29
N TRP A 128 6.64 -9.56 -19.27
CA TRP A 128 5.69 -9.29 -20.35
C TRP A 128 6.03 -10.01 -21.65
N GLY A 129 7.27 -10.46 -21.85
CA GLY A 129 7.76 -10.89 -23.16
C GLY A 129 7.99 -9.72 -24.10
N ALA A 130 8.67 -9.97 -25.23
CA ALA A 130 9.24 -8.90 -26.06
C ALA A 130 8.19 -7.90 -26.62
N LEU A 131 7.07 -8.40 -27.17
CA LEU A 131 6.07 -7.56 -27.81
C LEU A 131 5.32 -6.67 -26.80
N GLU A 132 4.76 -7.31 -25.77
CA GLU A 132 3.99 -6.63 -24.72
C GLU A 132 4.87 -5.71 -23.87
N TYR A 133 6.16 -6.05 -23.73
CA TYR A 133 7.13 -5.16 -23.10
C TYR A 133 7.12 -3.79 -23.76
N TYR A 134 7.32 -3.69 -25.07
CA TYR A 134 7.36 -2.38 -25.73
C TYR A 134 6.02 -1.65 -25.60
N ARG A 135 4.90 -2.35 -25.79
CA ARG A 135 3.55 -1.76 -25.67
C ARG A 135 3.31 -1.15 -24.29
N TYR A 136 3.53 -1.92 -23.23
CA TYR A 136 3.28 -1.49 -21.86
C TYR A 136 4.32 -0.48 -21.37
N TYR A 137 5.59 -0.73 -21.67
CA TYR A 137 6.69 0.14 -21.29
C TYR A 137 6.50 1.56 -21.85
N TYR A 138 6.18 1.72 -23.14
CA TYR A 138 5.97 3.05 -23.73
C TYR A 138 4.69 3.73 -23.24
N ARG A 139 3.65 2.97 -22.89
CA ARG A 139 2.44 3.52 -22.25
C ARG A 139 2.74 4.11 -20.87
N ILE A 140 3.47 3.36 -20.04
CA ILE A 140 3.86 3.83 -18.69
C ILE A 140 4.83 4.99 -18.81
N ARG A 141 5.83 4.90 -19.69
CA ARG A 141 6.77 5.99 -19.97
C ARG A 141 6.06 7.27 -20.41
N LYS A 142 5.01 7.14 -21.23
CA LYS A 142 4.15 8.28 -21.58
C LYS A 142 3.46 8.89 -20.35
N ALA A 143 2.89 8.07 -19.46
CA ALA A 143 2.27 8.57 -18.22
C ALA A 143 3.26 9.31 -17.31
N VAL A 144 4.45 8.74 -17.15
CA VAL A 144 5.56 9.30 -16.35
C VAL A 144 6.02 10.63 -16.92
N ARG A 145 6.28 10.69 -18.24
CA ARG A 145 6.69 11.91 -18.95
C ARG A 145 5.61 12.99 -18.95
N ASP A 146 4.37 12.64 -19.24
CA ASP A 146 3.24 13.60 -19.28
C ASP A 146 2.97 14.21 -17.87
N THR A 147 3.52 13.61 -16.81
CA THR A 147 3.45 14.09 -15.42
C THR A 147 4.81 14.51 -14.86
N ALA A 148 5.84 14.68 -15.70
CA ALA A 148 7.18 15.07 -15.29
C ALA A 148 7.13 16.28 -14.33
N GLY A 149 7.89 16.22 -13.24
CA GLY A 149 7.95 17.25 -12.20
C GLY A 149 6.68 17.45 -11.37
N LEU A 150 5.55 16.79 -11.65
CA LEU A 150 4.34 16.95 -10.84
C LEU A 150 4.41 16.10 -9.57
N VAL A 151 4.13 16.74 -8.44
CA VAL A 151 4.03 16.14 -7.11
C VAL A 151 2.75 16.60 -6.40
N VAL A 152 2.31 15.84 -5.40
CA VAL A 152 1.15 16.17 -4.56
C VAL A 152 1.62 16.86 -3.28
N THR A 153 0.95 17.96 -2.93
CA THR A 153 1.33 18.83 -1.81
C THR A 153 0.13 19.23 -0.97
N TYR A 154 0.32 19.38 0.33
CA TYR A 154 -0.68 19.92 1.25
C TYR A 154 -0.03 21.05 2.06
N LYS A 155 -0.69 22.22 2.12
CA LYS A 155 -0.15 23.44 2.77
C LYS A 155 1.31 23.79 2.38
N GLY A 156 1.70 23.50 1.14
CA GLY A 156 3.04 23.83 0.64
C GLY A 156 4.12 22.81 1.01
N GLU A 157 3.75 21.61 1.45
CA GLU A 157 4.66 20.52 1.78
C GLU A 157 4.30 19.25 0.99
N LEU A 158 5.28 18.39 0.71
CA LEU A 158 5.04 17.09 0.06
C LEU A 158 4.23 16.19 0.98
N ILE A 159 3.14 15.59 0.47
CA ILE A 159 2.36 14.63 1.24
C ILE A 159 3.06 13.27 1.34
N ASP A 160 2.56 12.39 2.20
CA ASP A 160 2.77 10.94 2.10
C ASP A 160 1.71 10.33 1.15
N PRO A 161 2.05 10.01 -0.10
CA PRO A 161 1.09 9.64 -1.13
C PRO A 161 0.80 8.13 -1.09
N VAL A 162 0.35 7.63 0.06
CA VAL A 162 0.07 6.20 0.26
C VAL A 162 -1.04 5.71 -0.67
N TYR A 163 -0.87 4.50 -1.21
CA TYR A 163 -1.81 3.90 -2.14
C TYR A 163 -1.94 2.39 -1.92
N HIS A 164 -3.04 1.82 -2.37
CA HIS A 164 -3.32 0.39 -2.22
C HIS A 164 -4.10 -0.15 -3.41
N ALA A 165 -4.12 -1.47 -3.58
CA ALA A 165 -4.75 -2.12 -4.73
C ALA A 165 -6.25 -1.81 -4.82
N SER A 166 -7.04 -2.20 -3.82
CA SER A 166 -8.49 -2.07 -3.86
C SER A 166 -9.08 -1.73 -2.49
N CYS A 167 -9.98 -0.76 -2.43
CA CYS A 167 -10.59 -0.32 -1.17
C CYS A 167 -11.88 -1.08 -0.82
N GLY A 168 -12.47 -1.83 -1.74
CA GLY A 168 -13.76 -2.49 -1.52
C GLY A 168 -14.94 -1.53 -1.32
N GLY A 169 -14.87 -0.31 -1.88
CA GLY A 169 -15.96 0.67 -1.94
C GLY A 169 -15.73 1.98 -1.19
N ARG A 170 -14.85 2.00 -0.18
CA ARG A 170 -14.51 3.21 0.60
C ARG A 170 -13.09 3.15 1.16
N THR A 171 -12.38 4.27 1.18
CA THR A 171 -11.03 4.36 1.77
C THR A 171 -11.07 4.55 3.28
N GLU A 172 -9.94 4.29 3.94
CA GLU A 172 -9.75 4.45 5.38
C GLU A 172 -9.07 5.77 5.73
N THR A 173 -9.23 6.19 6.99
CA THR A 173 -8.44 7.29 7.56
C THR A 173 -7.06 6.79 7.99
N ALA A 174 -6.04 7.65 7.94
CA ALA A 174 -4.74 7.35 8.54
C ALA A 174 -4.84 7.17 10.08
N ALA A 175 -5.78 7.87 10.73
CA ALA A 175 -5.99 7.78 12.17
C ALA A 175 -6.50 6.38 12.59
N ASP A 176 -7.41 5.78 11.82
CA ASP A 176 -7.92 4.46 12.15
C ASP A 176 -6.90 3.34 11.92
N VAL A 177 -6.09 3.45 10.84
CA VAL A 177 -5.13 2.42 10.44
C VAL A 177 -3.78 2.55 11.15
N TRP A 178 -3.26 3.76 11.30
CA TRP A 178 -1.91 4.04 11.81
C TRP A 178 -1.87 4.95 13.03
N LYS A 179 -3.02 5.37 13.58
CA LYS A 179 -3.10 6.28 14.75
C LYS A 179 -2.43 7.63 14.50
N LEU A 180 -2.38 8.06 13.24
CA LEU A 180 -1.83 9.34 12.81
C LEU A 180 -2.94 10.20 12.22
N ASP A 181 -3.15 11.38 12.79
CA ASP A 181 -4.05 12.35 12.20
C ASP A 181 -3.36 13.08 11.06
N VAL A 182 -3.82 12.78 9.84
CA VAL A 182 -3.24 13.31 8.61
C VAL A 182 -4.38 13.94 7.79
N PRO A 183 -4.44 15.28 7.69
CA PRO A 183 -5.60 15.99 7.12
C PRO A 183 -5.94 15.62 5.67
N TYR A 184 -4.95 15.19 4.89
CA TYR A 184 -5.13 14.78 3.50
C TYR A 184 -5.41 13.27 3.33
N LEU A 185 -5.29 12.45 4.39
CA LEU A 185 -5.58 11.00 4.36
C LEU A 185 -6.85 10.68 5.13
N GLN A 186 -7.97 11.16 4.59
CA GLN A 186 -9.30 10.96 5.14
C GLN A 186 -10.07 9.88 4.35
N SER A 187 -11.10 9.34 4.98
CA SER A 187 -11.98 8.35 4.35
C SER A 187 -12.87 9.03 3.31
N VAL A 188 -12.79 8.57 2.06
CA VAL A 188 -13.61 9.03 0.94
C VAL A 188 -14.31 7.87 0.27
N ASP A 189 -15.50 8.13 -0.27
CA ASP A 189 -16.23 7.14 -1.06
C ASP A 189 -15.46 6.78 -2.33
N CYS A 190 -15.57 5.52 -2.74
CA CYS A 190 -14.95 5.01 -3.95
C CYS A 190 -16.00 4.27 -4.79
N PRO A 191 -16.98 5.00 -5.35
CA PRO A 191 -18.15 4.41 -6.01
C PRO A 191 -17.80 3.61 -7.26
N TYR A 192 -16.59 3.79 -7.78
CA TYR A 192 -16.11 3.16 -9.01
C TYR A 192 -15.00 2.15 -8.74
N CYS A 193 -14.87 1.65 -7.50
CA CYS A 193 -13.92 0.60 -7.17
C CYS A 193 -14.27 -0.69 -7.90
N GLU A 194 -13.53 -1.03 -8.95
CA GLU A 194 -13.65 -2.33 -9.63
C GLU A 194 -12.85 -3.40 -8.89
N ASP A 195 -13.26 -3.72 -7.66
CA ASP A 195 -12.56 -4.68 -6.82
C ASP A 195 -12.47 -6.06 -7.51
N PRO A 196 -11.26 -6.58 -7.79
CA PRO A 196 -11.11 -7.90 -8.43
C PRO A 196 -11.23 -9.05 -7.42
N TYR A 197 -11.31 -8.76 -6.12
CA TYR A 197 -11.37 -9.76 -5.05
C TYR A 197 -12.66 -9.66 -4.21
N PRO A 198 -13.86 -9.52 -4.79
CA PRO A 198 -15.08 -9.35 -4.01
C PRO A 198 -15.39 -10.66 -3.28
N GLY A 199 -15.26 -10.65 -1.95
CA GLY A 199 -15.61 -11.79 -1.10
C GLY A 199 -14.64 -12.97 -1.18
N GLU A 200 -13.34 -12.74 -1.45
CA GLU A 200 -12.35 -13.83 -1.43
C GLU A 200 -12.42 -14.56 -0.08
N ALA A 201 -12.64 -15.87 -0.15
CA ALA A 201 -12.85 -16.72 1.01
C ALA A 201 -11.56 -17.43 1.43
N LYS A 202 -11.23 -17.41 2.73
CA LYS A 202 -10.19 -18.23 3.34
C LYS A 202 -10.72 -18.96 4.56
N THR A 203 -10.59 -20.28 4.57
CA THR A 203 -11.08 -21.15 5.64
C THR A 203 -9.93 -21.61 6.51
N PHE A 204 -10.13 -21.56 7.82
CA PHE A 204 -9.17 -21.99 8.83
C PHE A 204 -9.87 -22.85 9.89
N ALA A 205 -9.12 -23.75 10.51
CA ALA A 205 -9.57 -24.38 11.75
C ALA A 205 -9.57 -23.33 12.89
N LEU A 206 -10.59 -23.32 13.74
CA LEU A 206 -10.67 -22.40 14.89
C LEU A 206 -9.47 -22.51 15.81
N LYS A 207 -8.95 -23.74 16.01
CA LYS A 207 -7.72 -23.99 16.78
C LYS A 207 -6.51 -23.28 16.17
N GLN A 208 -6.36 -23.36 14.85
CA GLN A 208 -5.28 -22.68 14.13
C GLN A 208 -5.38 -21.16 14.25
N VAL A 209 -6.59 -20.60 14.13
CA VAL A 209 -6.81 -19.16 14.34
C VAL A 209 -6.44 -18.75 15.76
N SER A 210 -6.83 -19.56 16.75
CA SER A 210 -6.47 -19.31 18.15
C SER A 210 -4.96 -19.30 18.38
N GLU A 211 -4.25 -20.28 17.83
CA GLU A 211 -2.79 -20.38 17.92
C GLU A 211 -2.10 -19.19 17.24
N LEU A 212 -2.51 -18.83 16.02
CA LEU A 212 -1.94 -17.72 15.26
C LEU A 212 -2.18 -16.36 15.93
N LEU A 213 -3.34 -16.17 16.56
CA LEU A 213 -3.68 -14.91 17.24
C LEU A 213 -3.25 -14.90 18.73
N GLY A 214 -2.66 -15.99 19.20
CA GLY A 214 -2.33 -16.18 20.62
C GLY A 214 -3.54 -16.00 21.52
N ALA A 215 -4.71 -16.45 21.07
CA ALA A 215 -5.92 -16.49 21.86
C ALA A 215 -5.99 -17.83 22.62
N GLY A 216 -6.54 -17.79 23.84
CA GLY A 216 -6.67 -18.96 24.71
C GLY A 216 -7.60 -20.04 24.13
N ALA A 217 -7.94 -21.06 24.92
CA ALA A 217 -8.79 -22.14 24.45
C ALA A 217 -10.11 -21.61 23.87
N VAL A 218 -10.44 -22.02 22.64
CA VAL A 218 -11.74 -21.70 22.01
C VAL A 218 -12.83 -22.44 22.79
N PRO A 219 -13.79 -21.75 23.43
CA PRO A 219 -14.80 -22.41 24.25
C PRO A 219 -15.64 -23.38 23.41
N ALA A 220 -15.77 -24.63 23.85
CA ALA A 220 -16.63 -25.62 23.18
C ALA A 220 -18.11 -25.18 23.13
N ALA A 221 -18.53 -24.33 24.08
CA ALA A 221 -19.88 -23.77 24.17
C ALA A 221 -20.07 -22.45 23.41
N ALA A 222 -19.00 -21.88 22.82
CA ALA A 222 -19.16 -20.78 21.89
C ALA A 222 -19.73 -21.36 20.59
N GLY A 223 -21.06 -21.46 20.51
CA GLY A 223 -21.74 -21.72 19.25
C GLY A 223 -21.24 -20.76 18.16
N SER A 224 -21.56 -21.07 16.91
CA SER A 224 -21.11 -20.36 15.69
C SER A 224 -21.18 -18.82 15.74
N ALA A 225 -21.99 -18.22 16.61
CA ALA A 225 -22.16 -16.77 16.77
C ALA A 225 -21.23 -16.08 17.80
N GLY A 226 -20.53 -16.83 18.68
CA GLY A 226 -19.85 -16.25 19.83
C GLY A 226 -18.33 -16.15 19.75
N VAL A 227 -17.69 -16.87 18.82
CA VAL A 227 -16.23 -17.03 18.82
C VAL A 227 -15.47 -15.79 18.35
N LEU A 228 -16.08 -15.02 17.45
CA LEU A 228 -15.52 -13.79 16.88
C LEU A 228 -16.62 -12.73 16.84
N GLN A 229 -16.32 -11.53 17.34
CA GLN A 229 -17.21 -10.38 17.36
C GLN A 229 -16.46 -9.11 16.96
N VAL A 230 -17.10 -8.18 16.25
CA VAL A 230 -16.54 -6.83 16.06
C VAL A 230 -16.78 -6.02 17.32
N VAL A 231 -15.73 -5.53 17.95
CA VAL A 231 -15.80 -4.63 19.12
C VAL A 231 -15.87 -3.17 18.66
N GLU A 232 -15.07 -2.82 17.66
CA GLU A 232 -14.97 -1.46 17.16
C GLU A 232 -14.88 -1.48 15.63
N ARG A 233 -15.51 -0.50 14.98
CA ARG A 233 -15.40 -0.26 13.54
C ARG A 233 -14.69 1.04 13.24
N THR A 234 -14.01 1.11 12.11
CA THR A 234 -13.45 2.34 11.55
C THR A 234 -14.56 3.25 11.03
N ALA A 235 -14.21 4.50 10.70
CA ALA A 235 -15.13 5.42 10.03
C ALA A 235 -15.62 4.89 8.66
N ALA A 236 -14.83 4.02 8.01
CA ALA A 236 -15.23 3.36 6.75
C ALA A 236 -16.06 2.09 6.97
N GLY A 237 -16.39 1.75 8.22
CA GLY A 237 -17.21 0.59 8.58
C GLY A 237 -16.46 -0.73 8.66
N ARG A 238 -15.13 -0.76 8.49
CA ARG A 238 -14.34 -2.00 8.58
C ARG A 238 -14.13 -2.40 10.04
N PRO A 239 -14.00 -3.71 10.36
CA PRO A 239 -13.48 -4.15 11.64
C PRO A 239 -12.16 -3.43 11.99
N LYS A 240 -12.13 -2.78 13.15
CA LYS A 240 -10.94 -2.12 13.72
C LYS A 240 -10.36 -2.96 14.85
N THR A 241 -11.23 -3.39 15.75
CA THR A 241 -10.91 -4.29 16.85
C THR A 241 -11.94 -5.42 16.85
N VAL A 242 -11.46 -6.66 16.95
CA VAL A 242 -12.30 -7.84 17.07
C VAL A 242 -12.02 -8.56 18.38
N ARG A 243 -13.03 -9.21 18.95
CA ARG A 243 -12.88 -10.08 20.10
C ARG A 243 -12.93 -11.52 19.61
N PHE A 244 -11.83 -12.25 19.74
CA PHE A 244 -11.75 -13.67 19.43
C PHE A 244 -11.47 -14.47 20.71
N ALA A 245 -12.33 -15.44 21.03
CA ALA A 245 -12.23 -16.25 22.24
C ALA A 245 -11.99 -15.42 23.53
N GLY A 246 -12.69 -14.29 23.66
CA GLY A 246 -12.60 -13.38 24.81
C GLY A 246 -11.44 -12.38 24.77
N LYS A 247 -10.49 -12.51 23.84
CA LYS A 247 -9.35 -11.59 23.68
C LYS A 247 -9.62 -10.54 22.62
N GLU A 248 -9.40 -9.28 22.94
CA GLU A 248 -9.46 -8.18 21.96
C GLU A 248 -8.17 -8.11 21.15
N ILE A 249 -8.33 -8.07 19.83
CA ILE A 249 -7.25 -8.15 18.86
C ILE A 249 -7.51 -7.10 17.78
N PRO A 250 -6.53 -6.24 17.46
CA PRO A 250 -6.61 -5.36 16.31
C PRO A 250 -6.87 -6.15 15.02
N ALA A 251 -7.84 -5.73 14.21
CA ALA A 251 -8.18 -6.39 12.95
C ALA A 251 -6.99 -6.41 11.96
N ALA A 252 -6.08 -5.44 12.06
CA ALA A 252 -4.83 -5.42 11.31
C ALA A 252 -3.93 -6.64 11.62
N LEU A 253 -3.89 -7.09 12.88
CA LEU A 253 -3.16 -8.32 13.25
C LEU A 253 -3.86 -9.56 12.71
N VAL A 254 -5.20 -9.60 12.75
CA VAL A 254 -5.96 -10.70 12.15
C VAL A 254 -5.66 -10.82 10.66
N ARG A 255 -5.68 -9.70 9.93
CA ARG A 255 -5.28 -9.64 8.53
C ARG A 255 -3.87 -10.17 8.32
N ALA A 256 -2.91 -9.72 9.12
CA ALA A 256 -1.51 -10.10 8.99
C ALA A 256 -1.29 -11.60 9.26
N TYR A 257 -1.75 -12.11 10.39
CA TYR A 257 -1.54 -13.49 10.82
C TYR A 257 -2.28 -14.52 9.96
N LEU A 258 -3.48 -14.17 9.47
CA LEU A 258 -4.26 -15.06 8.61
C LEU A 258 -4.01 -14.81 7.11
N GLY A 259 -3.13 -13.86 6.78
CA GLY A 259 -2.83 -13.49 5.40
C GLY A 259 -4.06 -13.05 4.60
N LEU A 260 -4.98 -12.32 5.22
CA LEU A 260 -6.17 -11.77 4.54
C LEU A 260 -5.77 -10.57 3.66
N ARG A 261 -6.51 -10.32 2.58
CA ARG A 261 -6.21 -9.19 1.68
C ARG A 261 -6.41 -7.83 2.32
N SER A 262 -7.42 -7.69 3.17
CA SER A 262 -7.80 -6.44 3.83
C SER A 262 -8.38 -6.70 5.22
N THR A 263 -8.66 -5.63 5.96
CA THR A 263 -9.45 -5.67 7.19
C THR A 263 -10.96 -5.60 6.92
N ASN A 264 -11.39 -5.35 5.68
CA ASN A 264 -12.79 -5.38 5.30
C ASN A 264 -13.21 -6.84 5.08
N PHE A 265 -13.48 -7.53 6.18
CA PHE A 265 -13.89 -8.93 6.16
C PHE A 265 -15.16 -9.18 6.97
N THR A 266 -15.91 -10.18 6.51
CA THR A 266 -16.94 -10.86 7.27
C THR A 266 -16.52 -12.31 7.50
N TRP A 267 -17.26 -13.05 8.31
CA TRP A 267 -16.93 -14.45 8.56
C TRP A 267 -18.18 -15.31 8.74
N LYS A 268 -17.99 -16.61 8.50
CA LYS A 268 -18.97 -17.66 8.81
C LYS A 268 -18.25 -18.76 9.58
N VAL A 269 -18.85 -19.21 10.68
CA VAL A 269 -18.34 -20.34 11.47
C VAL A 269 -19.17 -21.57 11.14
N ASP A 270 -18.50 -22.67 10.86
CA ASP A 270 -19.10 -23.97 10.57
C ASP A 270 -18.35 -25.08 11.33
N GLY A 271 -18.99 -25.60 12.38
CA GLY A 271 -18.39 -26.56 13.30
C GLY A 271 -17.08 -26.05 13.89
N LYS A 272 -15.97 -26.70 13.50
CA LYS A 272 -14.61 -26.37 13.97
C LYS A 272 -13.86 -25.40 13.04
N ASN A 273 -14.51 -24.91 11.99
CA ASN A 273 -13.90 -24.08 10.97
C ASN A 273 -14.51 -22.67 10.97
N ILE A 274 -13.71 -21.70 10.55
CA ILE A 274 -14.12 -20.33 10.29
C ILE A 274 -13.66 -19.93 8.89
N THR A 275 -14.58 -19.40 8.10
CA THR A 275 -14.32 -18.87 6.76
C THR A 275 -14.41 -17.36 6.81
N PHE A 276 -13.34 -16.67 6.46
CA PHE A 276 -13.30 -15.22 6.29
C PHE A 276 -13.57 -14.86 4.83
N TYR A 277 -14.49 -13.93 4.58
CA TYR A 277 -14.76 -13.35 3.27
C TYR A 277 -14.23 -11.93 3.26
N THR A 278 -13.28 -11.64 2.37
CA THR A 278 -12.61 -10.33 2.32
C THR A 278 -13.04 -9.55 1.08
N ALA A 279 -13.19 -8.24 1.22
CA ALA A 279 -13.36 -7.31 0.11
C ALA A 279 -12.23 -6.28 0.11
N GLY A 280 -11.77 -5.87 -1.06
CA GLY A 280 -10.60 -5.02 -1.22
C GLY A 280 -9.27 -5.73 -0.91
N HIS A 281 -8.19 -5.01 -1.14
CA HIS A 281 -6.82 -5.48 -0.98
C HIS A 281 -5.90 -4.31 -0.62
N GLY A 282 -5.29 -4.41 0.57
CA GLY A 282 -4.32 -3.45 1.09
C GLY A 282 -4.81 -2.74 2.33
N HIS A 283 -4.07 -1.72 2.76
CA HIS A 283 -4.36 -0.96 3.99
C HIS A 283 -5.60 -0.06 3.86
N GLY A 284 -5.99 0.34 2.65
CA GLY A 284 -7.22 1.10 2.41
C GLY A 284 -7.09 2.62 2.49
N VAL A 285 -5.93 3.15 2.87
CA VAL A 285 -5.70 4.60 3.03
C VAL A 285 -5.19 5.20 1.71
N GLY A 286 -5.60 6.44 1.41
CA GLY A 286 -5.15 7.18 0.23
C GLY A 286 -5.68 6.62 -1.10
N LEU A 287 -4.86 6.64 -2.15
CA LEU A 287 -5.28 6.28 -3.51
C LEU A 287 -5.63 4.78 -3.63
N CYS A 288 -6.86 4.48 -4.05
CA CYS A 288 -7.28 3.15 -4.47
C CYS A 288 -6.96 2.94 -5.95
N GLN A 289 -6.07 2.00 -6.31
CA GLN A 289 -5.64 1.80 -7.71
C GLN A 289 -6.76 1.32 -8.63
N TYR A 290 -7.58 0.35 -8.19
CA TYR A 290 -8.76 -0.10 -8.94
C TYR A 290 -9.87 0.96 -8.95
N GLY A 291 -9.92 1.84 -7.96
CA GLY A 291 -10.78 3.01 -7.96
C GLY A 291 -10.34 4.05 -8.99
N ALA A 292 -9.04 4.38 -9.03
CA ALA A 292 -8.44 5.26 -10.03
C ALA A 292 -8.70 4.77 -11.46
N LYS A 293 -8.63 3.46 -11.69
CA LYS A 293 -9.05 2.82 -12.94
C LYS A 293 -10.52 3.10 -13.26
N GLY A 294 -11.43 2.90 -12.30
CA GLY A 294 -12.86 3.12 -12.48
C GLY A 294 -13.24 4.58 -12.72
N PHE A 295 -12.58 5.53 -12.04
CA PHE A 295 -12.70 6.96 -12.30
C PHE A 295 -12.19 7.32 -13.71
N ALA A 296 -10.99 6.85 -14.07
CA ALA A 296 -10.42 7.13 -15.39
C ALA A 296 -11.29 6.59 -16.55
N ARG A 297 -11.93 5.42 -16.37
CA ARG A 297 -12.91 4.88 -17.34
C ARG A 297 -14.16 5.74 -17.50
N ARG A 298 -14.47 6.58 -16.51
CA ARG A 298 -15.60 7.51 -16.52
C ARG A 298 -15.20 8.92 -16.97
N GLY A 299 -14.00 9.09 -17.51
CA GLY A 299 -13.53 10.35 -18.08
C GLY A 299 -12.83 11.28 -17.11
N TYR A 300 -12.67 10.91 -15.84
CA TYR A 300 -11.93 11.71 -14.88
C TYR A 300 -10.43 11.70 -15.22
N ASN A 301 -9.81 12.87 -15.17
CA ASN A 301 -8.37 13.01 -15.37
C ASN A 301 -7.59 12.70 -14.07
N PHE A 302 -6.28 12.50 -14.20
CA PHE A 302 -5.43 12.13 -13.06
C PHE A 302 -5.44 13.17 -11.92
N GLN A 303 -5.65 14.45 -12.21
CA GLN A 303 -5.69 15.48 -11.17
C GLN A 303 -6.97 15.40 -10.35
N GLU A 304 -8.10 15.15 -10.99
CA GLU A 304 -9.39 14.91 -10.32
C GLU A 304 -9.32 13.66 -9.46
N ILE A 305 -8.74 12.58 -10.00
CA ILE A 305 -8.50 11.33 -9.24
C ILE A 305 -7.67 11.61 -7.99
N LEU A 306 -6.55 12.33 -8.10
CA LEU A 306 -5.69 12.62 -6.95
C LEU A 306 -6.37 13.52 -5.92
N ARG A 307 -7.11 14.55 -6.36
CA ARG A 307 -7.86 15.44 -5.44
C ARG A 307 -9.02 14.73 -4.74
N HIS A 308 -9.58 13.70 -5.37
CA HIS A 308 -10.60 12.84 -4.76
C HIS A 308 -10.03 12.04 -3.60
N TYR A 309 -8.88 11.37 -3.78
CA TYR A 309 -8.30 10.50 -2.76
C TYR A 309 -7.48 11.22 -1.69
N TYR A 310 -6.93 12.39 -2.00
CA TYR A 310 -6.13 13.18 -1.07
C TYR A 310 -6.80 14.52 -0.79
N CYS A 311 -7.35 14.68 0.41
CA CYS A 311 -8.20 15.82 0.75
C CYS A 311 -7.40 17.13 0.84
N GLY A 312 -7.87 18.17 0.15
CA GLY A 312 -7.30 19.53 0.23
C GLY A 312 -5.90 19.68 -0.39
N VAL A 313 -5.45 18.71 -1.19
CA VAL A 313 -4.12 18.77 -1.82
C VAL A 313 -4.09 19.65 -3.07
N LYS A 314 -2.88 20.06 -3.44
CA LYS A 314 -2.56 20.72 -4.71
C LYS A 314 -1.53 19.88 -5.47
N LEU A 315 -1.62 19.89 -6.80
CA LEU A 315 -0.55 19.42 -7.65
C LEU A 315 0.41 20.57 -7.89
N THR A 316 1.68 20.36 -7.56
CA THR A 316 2.74 21.35 -7.70
C THR A 316 3.80 20.80 -8.64
N ARG A 317 4.35 21.66 -9.51
CA ARG A 317 5.49 21.29 -10.37
C ARG A 317 6.79 21.68 -9.67
N ILE A 318 7.69 20.73 -9.51
CA ILE A 318 9.07 20.94 -9.04
C ILE A 318 10.06 20.74 -10.17
N LYS A 319 11.27 21.30 -10.03
CA LYS A 319 12.32 21.16 -11.04
C LYS A 319 12.93 19.76 -10.98
N GLU A 320 13.31 19.22 -12.13
CA GLU A 320 14.10 17.99 -12.25
C GLU A 320 15.47 18.35 -12.84
N ARG A 321 16.55 17.79 -12.31
CA ARG A 321 17.86 17.88 -12.98
C ARG A 321 17.81 16.99 -14.22
N GLY A 322 18.00 17.61 -15.39
CA GLY A 322 18.17 16.92 -16.66
C GLY A 322 19.43 16.07 -16.71
#